data_AF-A0A966XJH9-F1
#
_entry.id   AF-A0A966XJH9-F1
#
_cell.length_a   1.000
_cell.length_b   1.000
_cell.length_c   1.000
_cell.angle_alpha   90.00
_cell.angle_beta   90.00
_cell.angle_gamma   90.00
#
_symmetry.space_group_name_H-M   'P 1'
#
loop_
_entity.id
_entity.type
_entity.pdbx_description
1 polymer ?
#
loop_
_entity_poly.entity_id
_entity_poly.type
_entity_poly.pdbx_seq_one_letter_code
_entity_poly.pdbx_strand_id
1 'polypeptide(L)'
;MPRNWTKSSWQALPAAQQPEWPDDAELQRALKQIESYPPLVFAGEARTLLASLGQVAQGNAFLLQAGDCAESFEQFTAVNIREKLRVILQMAVVLTYSMGVPVVKVGRIAGQFAKPRSSATEKVGNRELPSFRGHMVNDPAAHEEARLPDPQRLVQAYHQSASTLNLLRAFTKGGFADLSRVHAWNQEFVSSSTEGRRYEQVAAEIERALAFMRACGVDTESNSALHEVDVFTSHEALILGYEESLTRQDSLTGGWYDCSAHMLWVGERTRQLDGAHIEFLRGVGNPVGVKIGPSTTADYVLSLCETLNPTRVPGRLTLISRMGADKVDAALRPLLRA
;
A
#
# COMPACT_ATOMS: atom_id res chain seq x y z
N MET A 1 6.40 -16.79 27.27
CA MET A 1 6.63 -17.55 26.02
C MET A 1 5.98 -16.77 24.90
N PRO A 2 6.61 -16.60 23.72
CA PRO A 2 5.90 -16.04 22.58
C PRO A 2 4.67 -16.93 22.31
N ARG A 3 3.48 -16.33 22.22
CA ARG A 3 2.28 -17.05 21.77
C ARG A 3 2.59 -17.63 20.39
N ASN A 4 2.30 -18.92 20.20
CA ASN A 4 2.36 -19.54 18.88
C ASN A 4 1.42 -18.74 17.96
N TRP A 5 1.99 -18.08 16.97
CA TRP A 5 1.22 -17.30 16.01
C TRP A 5 0.42 -18.22 15.11
N THR A 6 -0.82 -17.83 14.82
CA THR A 6 -1.64 -18.37 13.74
C THR A 6 -2.31 -17.21 13.02
N LYS A 7 -2.80 -17.41 11.80
CA LYS A 7 -3.54 -16.36 11.06
C LYS A 7 -4.77 -15.83 11.81
N SER A 8 -5.28 -16.58 12.80
CA SER A 8 -6.45 -16.24 13.62
C SER A 8 -6.08 -15.78 15.05
N SER A 9 -4.80 -15.78 15.42
CA SER A 9 -4.34 -15.45 16.79
C SER A 9 -4.71 -14.03 17.25
N TRP A 10 -4.91 -13.11 16.30
CA TRP A 10 -5.37 -11.74 16.52
C TRP A 10 -6.79 -11.68 17.14
N GLN A 11 -7.65 -12.67 16.90
CA GLN A 11 -9.03 -12.69 17.38
C GLN A 11 -9.12 -12.74 18.93
N ALA A 12 -8.05 -13.18 19.59
CA ALA A 12 -7.94 -13.22 21.05
C ALA A 12 -7.44 -11.88 21.65
N LEU A 13 -7.28 -10.83 20.84
CA LEU A 13 -6.76 -9.52 21.25
C LEU A 13 -7.75 -8.39 20.90
N PRO A 14 -7.67 -7.24 21.58
CA PRO A 14 -8.47 -6.08 21.23
C PRO A 14 -8.18 -5.59 19.80
N ALA A 15 -9.22 -5.54 18.96
CA ALA A 15 -9.14 -5.04 17.59
C ALA A 15 -9.86 -3.69 17.46
N ALA A 16 -9.09 -2.60 17.42
CA ALA A 16 -9.67 -1.26 17.23
C ALA A 16 -10.24 -1.08 15.81
N GLN A 17 -11.20 -0.17 15.66
CA GLN A 17 -11.72 0.28 14.36
C GLN A 17 -12.44 -0.79 13.51
N GLN A 18 -12.73 -1.98 14.05
CA GLN A 18 -13.54 -2.97 13.34
C GLN A 18 -14.99 -2.47 13.16
N PRO A 19 -15.66 -2.78 12.04
CA PRO A 19 -17.08 -2.49 11.88
C PRO A 19 -17.94 -3.34 12.82
N GLU A 20 -19.07 -2.77 13.25
CA GLU A 20 -20.13 -3.52 13.91
C GLU A 20 -21.01 -4.16 12.83
N TRP A 21 -20.68 -5.40 12.46
CA TRP A 21 -21.43 -6.15 11.46
C TRP A 21 -22.82 -6.53 11.99
N PRO A 22 -23.91 -6.29 11.25
CA PRO A 22 -25.27 -6.55 11.73
C PRO A 22 -25.62 -8.04 11.82
N ASP A 23 -24.99 -8.88 10.99
CA ASP A 23 -25.20 -10.33 10.95
C ASP A 23 -23.84 -11.06 10.85
N ASP A 24 -23.46 -11.75 11.93
CA ASP A 24 -22.23 -12.55 11.97
C ASP A 24 -22.28 -13.75 11.02
N ALA A 25 -23.43 -14.39 10.83
CA ALA A 25 -23.54 -15.51 9.89
C ALA A 25 -23.34 -15.05 8.45
N GLU A 26 -23.80 -13.85 8.09
CA GLU A 26 -23.51 -13.25 6.79
C GLU A 26 -22.04 -12.88 6.64
N LEU A 27 -21.43 -12.30 7.68
CA LEU A 27 -19.99 -12.04 7.71
C LEU A 27 -19.18 -13.31 7.47
N GLN A 28 -19.44 -14.38 8.21
CA GLN A 28 -18.72 -15.64 8.06
C GLN A 28 -18.91 -16.25 6.66
N ARG A 29 -20.09 -16.11 6.04
CA ARG A 29 -20.31 -16.53 4.64
C ARG A 29 -19.42 -15.74 3.67
N ALA A 30 -19.38 -14.42 3.79
CA ALA A 30 -18.54 -13.58 2.93
C ALA A 30 -17.04 -13.88 3.13
N LEU A 31 -16.58 -14.02 4.37
CA LEU A 31 -15.18 -14.33 4.68
C LEU A 31 -14.75 -15.70 4.16
N LYS A 32 -15.60 -16.74 4.30
CA LYS A 32 -15.35 -18.08 3.76
C LYS A 32 -15.33 -18.10 2.23
N GLN A 33 -16.18 -17.28 1.60
CA GLN A 33 -16.18 -17.12 0.14
C GLN A 33 -14.84 -16.54 -0.33
N ILE A 34 -14.35 -15.47 0.31
CA ILE A 34 -13.04 -14.86 0.00
C ILE A 34 -11.89 -15.85 0.28
N GLU A 35 -11.98 -16.64 1.36
CA GLU A 35 -10.98 -17.67 1.68
C GLU A 35 -10.85 -18.72 0.56
N SER A 36 -11.97 -19.06 -0.10
CA SER A 36 -11.98 -20.00 -1.23
C SER A 36 -11.42 -19.43 -2.54
N TYR A 37 -11.21 -18.11 -2.61
CA TYR A 37 -10.74 -17.44 -3.82
C TYR A 37 -9.21 -17.48 -3.96
N PRO A 38 -8.71 -17.34 -5.22
CA PRO A 38 -7.29 -17.15 -5.46
C PRO A 38 -6.69 -15.98 -4.68
N PRO A 39 -5.40 -16.06 -4.30
CA PRO A 39 -4.70 -14.91 -3.73
C PRO A 39 -4.57 -13.76 -4.75
N LEU A 40 -4.47 -12.51 -4.28
CA LEU A 40 -4.20 -11.36 -5.16
C LEU A 40 -2.72 -11.29 -5.54
N VAL A 41 -1.82 -11.63 -4.61
CA VAL A 41 -0.37 -11.64 -4.83
C VAL A 41 0.25 -12.97 -4.44
N PHE A 42 1.38 -13.31 -5.06
CA PHE A 42 2.16 -14.49 -4.67
C PHE A 42 3.18 -14.15 -3.57
N ALA A 43 3.43 -15.09 -2.66
CA ALA A 43 4.43 -14.93 -1.59
C ALA A 43 5.84 -14.60 -2.12
N GLY A 44 6.20 -15.13 -3.30
CA GLY A 44 7.46 -14.80 -3.98
C GLY A 44 7.59 -13.32 -4.32
N GLU A 45 6.50 -12.65 -4.72
CA GLU A 45 6.50 -11.23 -5.06
C GLU A 45 6.67 -10.35 -3.81
N ALA A 46 6.06 -10.75 -2.68
CA ALA A 46 6.27 -10.09 -1.40
C ALA A 46 7.74 -10.22 -0.92
N ARG A 47 8.40 -11.37 -1.19
CA ARG A 47 9.84 -11.53 -0.93
C ARG A 47 10.70 -10.68 -1.86
N THR A 48 10.33 -10.53 -3.12
CA THR A 48 11.01 -9.60 -4.04
C THR A 48 10.92 -8.18 -3.50
N LEU A 49 9.73 -7.72 -3.08
CA LEU A 49 9.58 -6.41 -2.46
C LEU A 49 10.41 -6.28 -1.17
N LEU A 50 10.44 -7.31 -0.31
CA LEU A 50 11.27 -7.33 0.89
C LEU A 50 12.74 -7.08 0.56
N ALA A 51 13.29 -7.78 -0.44
CA ALA A 51 14.66 -7.60 -0.88
C ALA A 51 14.91 -6.18 -1.43
N SER A 52 13.98 -5.64 -2.23
CA SER A 52 14.07 -4.26 -2.74
C SER A 52 14.02 -3.22 -1.61
N LEU A 53 13.16 -3.40 -0.60
CA LEU A 53 13.12 -2.55 0.59
C LEU A 53 14.36 -2.72 1.47
N GLY A 54 15.03 -3.87 1.41
CA GLY A 54 16.35 -4.07 2.00
C GLY A 54 17.39 -3.12 1.39
N GLN A 55 17.36 -2.91 0.07
CA GLN A 55 18.21 -1.92 -0.59
C GLN A 55 17.87 -0.49 -0.18
N VAL A 56 16.57 -0.18 0.02
CA VAL A 56 16.13 1.12 0.54
C VAL A 56 16.69 1.36 1.95
N ALA A 57 16.58 0.37 2.84
CA ALA A 57 17.09 0.46 4.21
C ALA A 57 18.62 0.65 4.27
N GLN A 58 19.34 0.23 3.23
CA GLN A 58 20.80 0.40 3.11
C GLN A 58 21.20 1.72 2.41
N GLY A 59 20.24 2.51 1.91
CA GLY A 59 20.51 3.74 1.17
C GLY A 59 20.85 3.54 -0.31
N ASN A 60 20.72 2.33 -0.83
CA ASN A 60 21.00 1.98 -2.23
C ASN A 60 19.80 2.17 -3.16
N ALA A 61 18.62 2.48 -2.61
CA ALA A 61 17.37 2.70 -3.34
C ALA A 61 16.46 3.64 -2.56
N PHE A 62 15.37 4.09 -3.17
CA PHE A 62 14.36 4.95 -2.54
C PHE A 62 12.96 4.34 -2.67
N LEU A 63 12.14 4.43 -1.62
CA LEU A 63 10.75 3.97 -1.65
C LEU A 63 9.80 5.10 -2.08
N LEU A 64 9.08 4.93 -3.18
CA LEU A 64 7.90 5.71 -3.52
C LEU A 64 6.63 4.90 -3.21
N GLN A 65 5.90 5.33 -2.18
CA GLN A 65 4.56 4.79 -1.88
C GLN A 65 3.49 5.85 -2.15
N ALA A 66 2.59 5.63 -3.12
CA ALA A 66 1.63 6.63 -3.58
C ALA A 66 0.31 6.04 -4.08
N GLY A 67 -0.77 6.81 -4.02
CA GLY A 67 -2.12 6.40 -4.47
C GLY A 67 -3.21 7.04 -3.62
N ASP A 68 -4.43 6.53 -3.72
CA ASP A 68 -5.59 7.15 -3.09
C ASP A 68 -5.53 7.12 -1.56
N CYS A 69 -6.24 8.07 -0.93
CA CYS A 69 -6.52 7.98 0.50
C CYS A 69 -7.39 6.75 0.79
N ALA A 70 -8.46 6.58 0.02
CA ALA A 70 -9.32 5.40 -0.02
C ALA A 70 -9.82 5.23 -1.46
N GLU A 71 -9.67 4.04 -2.02
CA GLU A 71 -10.22 3.71 -3.32
C GLU A 71 -11.76 3.70 -3.27
N SER A 72 -12.38 4.06 -4.39
CA SER A 72 -13.84 4.10 -4.52
C SER A 72 -14.34 3.03 -5.48
N PHE A 73 -15.44 2.36 -5.10
CA PHE A 73 -16.11 1.40 -5.96
C PHE A 73 -16.70 2.05 -7.23
N GLU A 74 -16.98 3.35 -7.16
CA GLU A 74 -17.56 4.13 -8.26
C GLU A 74 -16.50 4.58 -9.28
N GLN A 75 -15.24 4.72 -8.85
CA GLN A 75 -14.13 5.14 -9.71
C GLN A 75 -13.40 3.95 -10.35
N PHE A 76 -14.09 2.83 -10.51
CA PHE A 76 -13.55 1.58 -11.02
C PHE A 76 -13.64 1.51 -12.55
N THR A 77 -12.70 2.16 -13.23
CA THR A 77 -12.56 2.11 -14.70
C THR A 77 -11.11 1.92 -15.12
N ALA A 78 -10.89 1.33 -16.30
CA ALA A 78 -9.55 1.14 -16.84
C ALA A 78 -8.79 2.46 -17.02
N VAL A 79 -9.50 3.53 -17.39
CA VAL A 79 -8.93 4.88 -17.52
C VAL A 79 -8.42 5.36 -16.17
N ASN A 80 -9.24 5.32 -15.12
CA ASN A 80 -8.83 5.79 -13.80
C ASN A 80 -7.63 5.01 -13.24
N ILE A 81 -7.60 3.69 -13.43
CA ILE A 81 -6.46 2.85 -13.01
C ILE A 81 -5.19 3.25 -13.77
N ARG A 82 -5.29 3.43 -15.10
CA ARG A 82 -4.18 3.89 -15.93
C ARG A 82 -3.66 5.26 -15.48
N GLU A 83 -4.55 6.21 -15.20
CA GLU A 83 -4.15 7.55 -14.77
C GLU A 83 -3.45 7.53 -13.40
N LYS A 84 -3.93 6.72 -12.45
CA LYS A 84 -3.25 6.52 -11.16
C LYS A 84 -1.85 5.94 -11.36
N LEU A 85 -1.72 4.91 -12.20
CA LEU A 85 -0.42 4.32 -12.53
C LEU A 85 0.50 5.33 -13.20
N ARG A 86 -0.01 6.14 -14.14
CA ARG A 86 0.74 7.20 -14.82
C ARG A 86 1.39 8.14 -13.82
N VAL A 87 0.63 8.65 -12.85
CA VAL A 87 1.15 9.55 -11.81
C VAL A 87 2.27 8.90 -10.98
N ILE A 88 2.11 7.63 -10.60
CA ILE A 88 3.15 6.89 -9.86
C ILE A 88 4.43 6.79 -10.70
N LEU A 89 4.32 6.44 -11.99
CA LEU A 89 5.48 6.31 -12.88
C LEU A 89 6.16 7.66 -13.15
N GLN A 90 5.39 8.74 -13.31
CA GLN A 90 5.93 10.10 -13.47
C GLN A 90 6.74 10.54 -12.24
N MET A 91 6.21 10.31 -11.03
CA MET A 91 6.96 10.58 -9.81
C MET A 91 8.22 9.71 -9.73
N ALA A 92 8.10 8.42 -10.04
CA ALA A 92 9.21 7.47 -9.95
C ALA A 92 10.36 7.82 -10.89
N VAL A 93 10.08 8.22 -12.13
CA VAL A 93 11.14 8.54 -13.10
C VAL A 93 11.89 9.81 -12.70
N VAL A 94 11.18 10.85 -12.25
CA VAL A 94 11.82 12.09 -11.77
C VAL A 94 12.67 11.84 -10.54
N LEU A 95 12.16 11.04 -9.60
CA LEU A 95 12.88 10.64 -8.40
C LEU A 95 14.13 9.82 -8.73
N THR A 96 14.02 8.86 -9.65
CA THR A 96 15.15 8.01 -10.08
C THR A 96 16.26 8.88 -10.71
N TYR A 97 15.89 9.79 -11.61
CA TYR A 97 16.84 10.69 -12.25
C TYR A 97 17.51 11.65 -11.25
N SER A 98 16.71 12.25 -10.35
CA SER A 98 17.21 13.27 -9.41
C SER A 98 18.06 12.70 -8.28
N MET A 99 17.77 11.48 -7.81
CA MET A 99 18.49 10.85 -6.70
C MET A 99 19.64 9.95 -7.16
N GLY A 100 19.66 9.53 -8.43
CA GLY A 100 20.70 8.63 -8.96
C GLY A 100 20.65 7.21 -8.39
N VAL A 101 19.55 6.81 -7.76
CA VAL A 101 19.33 5.47 -7.21
C VAL A 101 17.99 4.90 -7.67
N PRO A 102 17.83 3.56 -7.73
CA PRO A 102 16.56 2.93 -8.06
C PRO A 102 15.42 3.37 -7.14
N VAL A 103 14.24 3.60 -7.71
CA VAL A 103 13.00 3.87 -6.96
C VAL A 103 12.13 2.61 -6.92
N VAL A 104 11.85 2.08 -5.72
CA VAL A 104 10.88 1.01 -5.48
C VAL A 104 9.47 1.61 -5.46
N LYS A 105 8.58 1.11 -6.31
CA LYS A 105 7.24 1.68 -6.53
C LYS A 105 6.18 0.83 -5.85
N VAL A 106 5.48 1.40 -4.88
CA VAL A 106 4.42 0.72 -4.12
C VAL A 106 3.14 1.55 -4.20
N GLY A 107 2.12 1.05 -4.90
CA GLY A 107 0.83 1.70 -5.02
C GLY A 107 -0.04 1.52 -3.77
N ARG A 108 -0.77 2.56 -3.38
CA ARG A 108 -1.97 2.47 -2.53
C ARG A 108 -3.17 2.18 -3.45
N ILE A 109 -3.24 0.95 -3.93
CA ILE A 109 -4.11 0.54 -5.04
C ILE A 109 -4.42 -0.95 -4.97
N ALA A 110 -5.58 -1.36 -5.49
CA ALA A 110 -6.07 -2.73 -5.47
C ALA A 110 -6.24 -3.30 -4.04
N GLY A 111 -6.79 -2.51 -3.13
CA GLY A 111 -7.10 -2.98 -1.77
C GLY A 111 -7.39 -1.89 -0.74
N GLN A 112 -7.15 -0.62 -1.07
CA GLN A 112 -7.22 0.51 -0.13
C GLN A 112 -8.67 1.01 0.07
N PHE A 113 -9.60 0.12 0.39
CA PHE A 113 -11.04 0.40 0.45
C PHE A 113 -11.58 0.67 1.87
N ALA A 114 -10.75 0.58 2.90
CA ALA A 114 -11.13 0.81 4.29
C ALA A 114 -10.39 2.02 4.89
N LYS A 115 -11.04 2.70 5.85
CA LYS A 115 -10.50 3.91 6.48
C LYS A 115 -10.85 3.95 7.98
N PRO A 116 -9.88 4.18 8.87
CA PRO A 116 -10.16 4.39 10.29
C PRO A 116 -10.79 5.77 10.51
N ARG A 117 -11.64 5.90 11.54
CA ARG A 117 -12.38 7.13 11.85
C ARG A 117 -12.09 7.59 13.28
N SER A 118 -12.01 8.91 13.47
CA SER A 118 -11.85 9.50 14.82
C SER A 118 -13.14 9.43 15.65
N SER A 119 -14.29 9.36 15.00
CA SER A 119 -15.62 9.28 15.62
C SER A 119 -16.42 8.15 14.98
N ALA A 120 -17.31 7.54 15.75
CA ALA A 120 -18.26 6.55 15.24
C ALA A 120 -19.33 7.19 14.35
N THR A 121 -19.68 8.46 14.59
CA THR A 121 -20.66 9.24 13.82
C THR A 121 -20.03 10.44 13.12
N GLU A 122 -20.68 10.94 12.07
CA GLU A 122 -20.33 12.17 11.36
C GLU A 122 -21.57 13.01 11.05
N LYS A 123 -21.39 14.33 10.97
CA LYS A 123 -22.44 15.25 10.55
C LYS A 123 -22.39 15.43 9.03
N VAL A 124 -23.49 15.11 8.35
CA VAL A 124 -23.68 15.35 6.92
C VAL A 124 -24.89 16.27 6.75
N GLY A 125 -24.62 17.55 6.47
CA GLY A 125 -25.64 18.60 6.55
C GLY A 125 -26.18 18.70 7.98
N ASN A 126 -27.50 18.55 8.14
CA ASN A 126 -28.17 18.61 9.44
C ASN A 126 -28.38 17.24 10.10
N ARG A 127 -27.91 16.15 9.48
CA ARG A 127 -28.07 14.77 10.00
C ARG A 127 -26.79 14.30 10.68
N GLU A 128 -26.93 13.57 11.77
CA GLU A 128 -25.85 12.77 12.36
C GLU A 128 -26.03 11.32 11.91
N LEU A 129 -24.98 10.76 11.29
CA LEU A 129 -25.01 9.43 10.68
C LEU A 129 -23.80 8.62 11.14
N PRO A 130 -23.85 7.27 11.13
CA PRO A 130 -22.64 6.47 11.29
C PRO A 130 -21.60 6.86 10.23
N SER A 131 -20.35 6.95 10.65
CA SER A 131 -19.26 7.41 9.79
C SER A 131 -19.05 6.46 8.60
N PHE A 132 -18.81 7.03 7.43
CA PHE A 132 -18.23 6.31 6.30
C PHE A 132 -16.89 5.68 6.68
N ARG A 133 -16.76 4.36 6.59
CA ARG A 133 -15.53 3.63 6.92
C ARG A 133 -14.78 3.12 5.68
N GLY A 134 -15.16 3.62 4.51
CA GLY A 134 -14.66 3.17 3.21
C GLY A 134 -15.59 2.15 2.57
N HIS A 135 -15.49 2.01 1.25
CA HIS A 135 -16.43 1.21 0.46
C HIS A 135 -16.42 -0.28 0.80
N MET A 136 -15.34 -0.80 1.41
CA MET A 136 -15.26 -2.18 1.91
C MET A 136 -16.21 -2.41 3.11
N VAL A 137 -16.64 -1.36 3.79
CA VAL A 137 -17.50 -1.45 4.99
C VAL A 137 -18.92 -1.00 4.69
N ASN A 138 -19.11 0.24 4.25
CA ASN A 138 -20.43 0.84 4.06
C ASN A 138 -20.45 1.81 2.86
N ASP A 139 -21.62 2.34 2.54
CA ASP A 139 -21.82 3.26 1.42
C ASP A 139 -21.57 4.73 1.81
N PRO A 140 -21.02 5.57 0.91
CA PRO A 140 -20.84 7.00 1.17
C PRO A 140 -22.15 7.81 1.21
N ALA A 141 -23.29 7.30 0.71
CA ALA A 141 -24.54 8.02 0.64
C ALA A 141 -25.05 8.51 2.01
N ALA A 142 -25.68 9.69 2.02
CA ALA A 142 -26.02 10.44 3.22
C ALA A 142 -27.38 10.03 3.86
N HIS A 143 -27.61 8.74 4.04
CA HIS A 143 -28.78 8.18 4.74
C HIS A 143 -28.40 6.95 5.58
N GLU A 144 -29.21 6.59 6.57
CA GLU A 144 -28.85 5.61 7.62
C GLU A 144 -28.61 4.21 7.05
N GLU A 145 -29.46 3.75 6.14
CA GLU A 145 -29.39 2.43 5.52
C GLU A 145 -28.08 2.25 4.74
N ALA A 146 -27.62 3.31 4.06
CA ALA A 146 -26.34 3.33 3.35
C ALA A 146 -25.14 3.19 4.30
N ARG A 147 -25.27 3.64 5.55
CA ARG A 147 -24.17 3.60 6.52
C ARG A 147 -24.05 2.29 7.28
N LEU A 148 -25.04 1.40 7.18
CA LEU A 148 -24.97 0.07 7.77
C LEU A 148 -23.81 -0.72 7.12
N PRO A 149 -22.92 -1.34 7.92
CA PRO A 149 -21.91 -2.23 7.39
C PRO A 149 -22.53 -3.41 6.64
N ASP A 150 -22.01 -3.72 5.46
CA ASP A 150 -22.48 -4.79 4.59
C ASP A 150 -21.33 -5.76 4.28
N PRO A 151 -21.36 -7.01 4.80
CA PRO A 151 -20.30 -7.98 4.54
C PRO A 151 -20.08 -8.33 3.06
N GLN A 152 -21.08 -8.17 2.17
CA GLN A 152 -20.90 -8.42 0.74
C GLN A 152 -19.93 -7.43 0.08
N ARG A 153 -19.74 -6.26 0.70
CA ARG A 153 -18.73 -5.29 0.26
C ARG A 153 -17.29 -5.81 0.40
N LEU A 154 -17.05 -6.78 1.28
CA LEU A 154 -15.76 -7.48 1.38
C LEU A 154 -15.48 -8.29 0.11
N VAL A 155 -16.49 -9.02 -0.36
CA VAL A 155 -16.42 -9.82 -1.60
C VAL A 155 -16.26 -8.89 -2.81
N GLN A 156 -17.02 -7.78 -2.86
CA GLN A 156 -16.88 -6.77 -3.91
C GLN A 156 -15.47 -6.14 -3.93
N ALA A 157 -14.93 -5.79 -2.75
CA ALA A 157 -13.58 -5.26 -2.63
C ALA A 157 -12.53 -6.24 -3.18
N TYR A 158 -12.68 -7.54 -2.91
CA TYR A 158 -11.81 -8.56 -3.50
C TYR A 158 -11.87 -8.54 -5.04
N HIS A 159 -13.07 -8.55 -5.64
CA HIS A 159 -13.21 -8.58 -7.09
C HIS A 159 -12.63 -7.33 -7.76
N GLN A 160 -12.88 -6.14 -7.20
CA GLN A 160 -12.29 -4.91 -7.73
C GLN A 160 -10.77 -4.86 -7.56
N SER A 161 -10.24 -5.39 -6.45
CA SER A 161 -8.80 -5.52 -6.23
C SER A 161 -8.17 -6.44 -7.28
N ALA A 162 -8.75 -7.62 -7.51
CA ALA A 162 -8.28 -8.59 -8.49
C ALA A 162 -8.26 -8.01 -9.92
N SER A 163 -9.36 -7.37 -10.34
CA SER A 163 -9.45 -6.74 -11.66
C SER A 163 -8.48 -5.56 -11.81
N THR A 164 -8.32 -4.74 -10.78
CA THR A 164 -7.38 -3.62 -10.78
C THR A 164 -5.94 -4.11 -10.90
N LEU A 165 -5.56 -5.10 -10.08
CA LEU A 165 -4.22 -5.66 -10.09
C LEU A 165 -3.90 -6.35 -11.42
N ASN A 166 -4.84 -7.09 -12.01
CA ASN A 166 -4.66 -7.68 -13.33
C ASN A 166 -4.35 -6.61 -14.39
N LEU A 167 -5.09 -5.50 -14.37
CA LEU A 167 -4.86 -4.40 -15.31
C LEU A 167 -3.52 -3.68 -15.06
N LEU A 168 -3.14 -3.47 -13.79
CA LEU A 168 -1.83 -2.92 -13.44
C LEU A 168 -0.70 -3.80 -14.01
N ARG A 169 -0.78 -5.12 -13.81
CA ARG A 169 0.20 -6.07 -14.36
C ARG A 169 0.29 -5.95 -15.89
N ALA A 170 -0.85 -5.89 -16.57
CA ALA A 170 -0.89 -5.71 -18.02
C ALA A 170 -0.23 -4.40 -18.48
N PHE A 171 -0.47 -3.27 -17.80
CA PHE A 171 0.18 -2.00 -18.16
C PHE A 171 1.68 -2.00 -17.88
N THR A 172 2.09 -2.55 -16.74
CA THR A 172 3.50 -2.55 -16.33
C THR A 172 4.42 -3.42 -17.18
N LYS A 173 3.86 -4.43 -17.84
CA LYS A 173 4.60 -5.37 -18.71
C LYS A 173 4.27 -5.21 -20.20
N GLY A 174 3.17 -4.53 -20.53
CA GLY A 174 2.69 -4.33 -21.91
C GLY A 174 3.13 -3.03 -22.58
N GLY A 175 4.26 -2.45 -22.16
CA GLY A 175 4.84 -1.24 -22.79
C GLY A 175 4.17 0.10 -22.41
N PHE A 176 3.19 0.12 -21.50
CA PHE A 176 2.71 1.40 -20.96
C PHE A 176 3.76 2.06 -20.06
N ALA A 177 4.57 1.26 -19.36
CA ALA A 177 5.60 1.71 -18.42
C ALA A 177 6.99 1.94 -19.04
N ASP A 178 7.08 1.93 -20.37
CA ASP A 178 8.32 2.11 -21.12
C ASP A 178 8.90 3.52 -20.94
N LEU A 179 10.19 3.62 -20.58
CA LEU A 179 10.86 4.90 -20.36
C LEU A 179 10.93 5.80 -21.60
N SER A 180 10.85 5.25 -22.81
CA SER A 180 10.74 6.05 -24.04
C SER A 180 9.44 6.87 -24.09
N ARG A 181 8.44 6.52 -23.28
CA ARG A 181 7.13 7.17 -23.22
C ARG A 181 7.02 8.25 -22.15
N VAL A 182 8.12 8.59 -21.46
CA VAL A 182 8.14 9.62 -20.40
C VAL A 182 7.58 10.96 -20.89
N HIS A 183 7.91 11.37 -22.12
CA HIS A 183 7.34 12.57 -22.73
C HIS A 183 5.82 12.48 -22.91
N ALA A 184 5.31 11.33 -23.36
CA ALA A 184 3.87 11.12 -23.53
C ALA A 184 3.11 11.16 -22.19
N TRP A 185 3.72 10.73 -21.09
CA TRP A 185 3.13 10.89 -19.76
C TRP A 185 3.05 12.36 -19.34
N ASN A 186 4.07 13.15 -19.67
CA ASN A 186 4.20 14.54 -19.22
C ASN A 186 3.43 15.55 -20.09
N GLN A 187 3.26 15.32 -21.40
CA GLN A 187 2.69 16.29 -22.34
C GLN A 187 1.30 16.83 -21.96
N GLU A 188 0.41 16.02 -21.39
CA GLU A 188 -0.92 16.50 -20.96
C GLU A 188 -0.84 17.51 -19.79
N PHE A 189 0.10 17.32 -18.86
CA PHE A 189 0.29 18.17 -17.68
C PHE A 189 1.16 19.41 -17.97
N VAL A 190 2.12 19.29 -18.89
CA VAL A 190 3.10 20.33 -19.24
C VAL A 190 2.44 21.55 -19.87
N SER A 191 1.39 21.34 -20.67
CA SER A 191 0.77 22.38 -21.51
C SER A 191 0.11 23.54 -20.73
N SER A 192 -0.13 23.39 -19.42
CA SER A 192 -0.95 24.33 -18.64
C SER A 192 -0.30 24.94 -17.39
N SER A 193 0.96 24.61 -17.05
CA SER A 193 1.58 25.07 -15.79
C SER A 193 3.09 25.34 -15.86
N THR A 194 3.58 26.19 -14.94
CA THR A 194 5.01 26.46 -14.69
C THR A 194 5.76 25.21 -14.26
N GLU A 195 5.12 24.38 -13.44
CA GLU A 195 5.60 23.12 -12.90
C GLU A 195 5.78 22.12 -14.03
N GLY A 196 4.84 22.12 -14.98
CA GLY A 196 4.92 21.39 -16.24
C GLY A 196 6.25 21.60 -16.97
N ARG A 197 6.70 22.84 -17.15
CA ARG A 197 7.99 23.13 -17.79
C ARG A 197 9.19 22.50 -17.08
N ARG A 198 9.14 22.40 -15.75
CA ARG A 198 10.21 21.74 -14.97
C ARG A 198 10.24 20.23 -15.21
N TYR A 199 9.07 19.61 -15.32
CA TYR A 199 8.97 18.18 -15.70
C TYR A 199 9.49 17.92 -17.11
N GLU A 200 9.19 18.82 -18.06
CA GLU A 200 9.67 18.71 -19.44
C GLU A 200 11.20 18.76 -19.53
N GLN A 201 11.84 19.63 -18.73
CA GLN A 201 13.31 19.69 -18.66
C GLN A 201 13.92 18.36 -18.22
N VAL A 202 13.36 17.74 -17.16
CA VAL A 202 13.81 16.43 -16.68
C VAL A 202 13.56 15.34 -17.73
N ALA A 203 12.42 15.38 -18.42
CA ALA A 203 12.12 14.42 -19.49
C ALA A 203 13.13 14.51 -20.64
N ALA A 204 13.47 15.74 -21.08
CA ALA A 204 14.48 15.96 -22.10
C ALA A 204 15.90 15.52 -21.66
N GLU A 205 16.22 15.64 -20.37
CA GLU A 205 17.47 15.12 -19.80
C GLU A 205 17.54 13.59 -19.79
N ILE A 206 16.43 12.93 -19.44
CA ILE A 206 16.32 11.46 -19.50
C ILE A 206 16.50 10.97 -20.93
N GLU A 207 15.86 11.62 -21.91
CA GLU A 207 16.00 11.27 -23.32
C GLU A 207 17.46 11.38 -23.79
N ARG A 208 18.17 12.46 -23.41
CA ARG A 208 19.60 12.61 -23.70
C ARG A 208 20.44 11.51 -23.05
N ALA A 209 20.12 11.11 -21.82
CA ALA A 209 20.82 10.03 -21.14
C ALA A 209 20.62 8.68 -21.85
N LEU A 210 19.39 8.37 -22.30
CA LEU A 210 19.11 7.16 -23.08
C LEU A 210 19.83 7.18 -24.44
N ALA A 211 19.87 8.33 -25.12
CA ALA A 211 20.62 8.50 -26.36
C ALA A 211 22.14 8.30 -26.16
N PHE A 212 22.69 8.80 -25.04
CA PHE A 212 24.08 8.57 -24.66
C PHE A 212 24.37 7.09 -24.40
N MET A 213 23.51 6.39 -23.66
CA MET A 213 23.63 4.95 -23.43
C MET A 213 23.68 4.17 -24.75
N ARG A 214 22.78 4.49 -25.69
CA ARG A 214 22.81 3.91 -27.05
C ARG A 214 24.12 4.20 -27.78
N ALA A 215 24.58 5.46 -27.75
CA ALA A 215 25.83 5.85 -28.39
C ALA A 215 27.06 5.14 -27.80
N CYS A 216 27.02 4.76 -26.52
CA CYS A 216 28.03 3.94 -25.85
C CYS A 216 27.88 2.43 -26.12
N GLY A 217 26.92 2.00 -26.93
CA GLY A 217 26.70 0.59 -27.27
C GLY A 217 25.88 -0.19 -26.23
N VAL A 218 25.21 0.49 -25.29
CA VAL A 218 24.22 -0.16 -24.42
C VAL A 218 22.95 -0.40 -25.23
N ASP A 219 22.52 -1.65 -25.32
CA ASP A 219 21.24 -2.00 -25.93
C ASP A 219 20.10 -1.47 -25.07
N THR A 220 19.42 -0.44 -25.57
CA THR A 220 18.24 0.14 -24.91
C THR A 220 16.93 -0.29 -25.53
N GLU A 221 16.93 -1.19 -26.52
CA GLU A 221 15.73 -1.63 -27.25
C GLU A 221 15.29 -3.03 -26.85
N SER A 222 16.24 -3.93 -26.58
CA SER A 222 15.94 -5.29 -26.11
C SER A 222 15.98 -5.43 -24.58
N ASN A 223 16.46 -4.39 -23.87
CA ASN A 223 16.65 -4.44 -22.43
C ASN A 223 15.34 -4.22 -21.68
N SER A 224 14.70 -5.31 -21.26
CA SER A 224 13.42 -5.30 -20.55
C SER A 224 13.42 -4.42 -19.29
N ALA A 225 14.57 -4.17 -18.64
CA ALA A 225 14.65 -3.28 -17.49
C ALA A 225 14.35 -1.81 -17.80
N LEU A 226 14.38 -1.41 -19.08
CA LEU A 226 14.01 -0.06 -19.54
C LEU A 226 12.55 0.02 -20.04
N HIS A 227 11.94 -1.12 -20.35
CA HIS A 227 10.62 -1.20 -20.98
C HIS A 227 9.53 -1.73 -20.04
N GLU A 228 9.92 -2.43 -18.98
CA GLU A 228 9.05 -2.97 -17.96
C GLU A 228 9.38 -2.37 -16.59
N VAL A 229 8.35 -2.28 -15.74
CA VAL A 229 8.51 -1.73 -14.40
C VAL A 229 7.78 -2.60 -13.40
N ASP A 230 8.38 -2.91 -12.26
CA ASP A 230 7.65 -3.54 -11.17
C ASP A 230 6.93 -2.49 -10.33
N VAL A 231 5.62 -2.68 -10.16
CA VAL A 231 4.77 -1.89 -9.27
C VAL A 231 4.08 -2.84 -8.31
N PHE A 232 4.37 -2.65 -7.03
CA PHE A 232 3.78 -3.44 -5.95
C PHE A 232 2.51 -2.76 -5.42
N THR A 233 1.67 -3.49 -4.69
CA THR A 233 0.43 -2.99 -4.09
C THR A 233 0.53 -2.96 -2.58
N SER A 234 -0.24 -2.05 -1.97
CA SER A 234 -0.32 -1.91 -0.52
C SER A 234 -1.63 -1.29 -0.06
N HIS A 235 -2.05 -1.66 1.14
CA HIS A 235 -3.16 -1.02 1.86
C HIS A 235 -2.95 -1.09 3.38
N GLU A 236 -3.76 -0.34 4.11
CA GLU A 236 -3.85 -0.47 5.56
C GLU A 236 -4.53 -1.78 5.90
N ALA A 237 -3.84 -2.69 6.60
CA ALA A 237 -4.42 -3.91 7.12
C ALA A 237 -5.39 -3.54 8.25
N LEU A 238 -6.62 -3.16 7.90
CA LEU A 238 -7.59 -2.59 8.83
C LEU A 238 -8.69 -3.59 9.20
N ILE A 239 -9.30 -4.22 8.20
CA ILE A 239 -10.41 -5.16 8.38
C ILE A 239 -9.84 -6.58 8.50
N LEU A 240 -9.52 -7.02 9.71
CA LEU A 240 -8.67 -8.19 9.93
C LEU A 240 -9.30 -9.51 9.45
N GLY A 241 -10.63 -9.60 9.41
CA GLY A 241 -11.31 -10.74 8.77
C GLY A 241 -10.98 -10.86 7.28
N TYR A 242 -10.91 -9.74 6.55
CA TYR A 242 -10.54 -9.72 5.13
C TYR A 242 -9.08 -10.17 4.92
N GLU A 243 -8.18 -9.64 5.73
CA GLU A 243 -6.76 -9.97 5.70
C GLU A 243 -6.50 -11.45 6.07
N GLU A 244 -7.17 -11.97 7.10
CA GLU A 244 -7.11 -13.38 7.48
C GLU A 244 -7.64 -14.30 6.37
N SER A 245 -8.76 -13.93 5.73
CA SER A 245 -9.34 -14.65 4.59
C SER A 245 -8.42 -14.65 3.37
N LEU A 246 -7.49 -13.70 3.24
CA LEU A 246 -6.50 -13.64 2.14
C LEU A 246 -5.10 -14.10 2.55
N THR A 247 -4.91 -14.51 3.80
CA THR A 247 -3.65 -15.08 4.28
C THR A 247 -3.50 -16.53 3.82
N ARG A 248 -2.37 -16.85 3.19
CA ARG A 248 -2.03 -18.17 2.63
C ARG A 248 -0.68 -18.64 3.13
N GLN A 249 -0.50 -19.95 3.20
CA GLN A 249 0.80 -20.56 3.45
C GLN A 249 1.53 -20.72 2.12
N ASP A 250 2.75 -20.22 2.04
CA ASP A 250 3.63 -20.39 0.89
C ASP A 250 4.06 -21.85 0.76
N SER A 251 3.80 -22.46 -0.39
CA SER A 251 4.12 -23.86 -0.65
C SER A 251 5.62 -24.13 -0.67
N LEU A 252 6.46 -23.12 -0.92
CA LEU A 252 7.91 -23.27 -1.00
C LEU A 252 8.60 -23.19 0.37
N THR A 253 8.17 -22.24 1.22
CA THR A 253 8.84 -21.95 2.50
C THR A 253 8.05 -22.41 3.73
N GLY A 254 6.77 -22.72 3.57
CA GLY A 254 5.85 -22.97 4.67
C GLY A 254 5.49 -21.73 5.49
N GLY A 255 6.00 -20.55 5.14
CA GLY A 255 5.71 -19.28 5.80
C GLY A 255 4.32 -18.75 5.43
N TRP A 256 3.72 -17.96 6.32
CA TRP A 256 2.43 -17.33 6.06
C TRP A 256 2.62 -15.97 5.40
N TYR A 257 1.83 -15.66 4.39
CA TYR A 257 1.79 -14.35 3.74
C TYR A 257 0.35 -13.91 3.65
N ASP A 258 0.09 -12.66 3.98
CA ASP A 258 -1.16 -12.05 3.60
C ASP A 258 -1.09 -11.74 2.10
N CYS A 259 -1.85 -12.50 1.33
CA CYS A 259 -1.85 -12.40 -0.12
C CYS A 259 -2.90 -11.38 -0.63
N SER A 260 -3.41 -10.50 0.23
CA SER A 260 -4.24 -9.37 -0.17
C SER A 260 -3.43 -8.27 -0.85
N ALA A 261 -2.17 -8.06 -0.45
CA ALA A 261 -1.25 -7.10 -1.05
C ALA A 261 0.22 -7.46 -0.81
N HIS A 262 1.13 -6.83 -1.56
CA HIS A 262 2.56 -7.08 -1.41
C HIS A 262 3.11 -6.53 -0.10
N MET A 263 2.69 -5.32 0.29
CA MET A 263 3.04 -4.65 1.54
C MET A 263 1.78 -4.22 2.28
N LEU A 264 1.77 -4.36 3.60
CA LEU A 264 0.66 -3.90 4.45
C LEU A 264 1.16 -2.86 5.43
N TRP A 265 0.29 -2.00 5.96
CA TRP A 265 0.65 -1.17 7.10
C TRP A 265 -0.42 -1.11 8.19
N VAL A 266 0.03 -0.77 9.40
CA VAL A 266 -0.83 -0.43 10.54
C VAL A 266 -0.95 1.10 10.67
N GLY A 267 -2.19 1.58 10.80
CA GLY A 267 -2.49 2.97 10.99
C GLY A 267 -2.21 3.48 12.41
N GLU A 268 -2.23 4.80 12.57
CA GLU A 268 -2.00 5.45 13.88
C GLU A 268 -3.00 4.99 14.96
N ARG A 269 -4.22 4.65 14.55
CA ARG A 269 -5.33 4.32 15.48
C ARG A 269 -5.41 2.84 15.82
N THR A 270 -4.59 2.01 15.19
CA THR A 270 -4.61 0.54 15.28
C THR A 270 -3.25 -0.05 15.66
N ARG A 271 -2.26 0.79 15.98
CA ARG A 271 -0.87 0.37 16.30
C ARG A 271 -0.62 0.08 17.79
N GLN A 272 -1.65 -0.31 18.55
CA GLN A 272 -1.46 -0.74 19.94
C GLN A 272 -0.55 -1.99 19.95
N LEU A 273 0.54 -1.99 20.74
CA LEU A 273 1.54 -3.06 20.72
C LEU A 273 0.95 -4.42 21.13
N ASP A 274 -0.03 -4.42 22.03
CA ASP A 274 -0.80 -5.56 22.51
C ASP A 274 -2.12 -5.76 21.73
N GLY A 275 -2.31 -5.01 20.64
CA GLY A 275 -3.51 -5.03 19.81
C GLY A 275 -3.47 -6.08 18.70
N ALA A 276 -4.67 -6.39 18.19
CA ALA A 276 -4.87 -7.41 17.15
C ALA A 276 -4.10 -7.14 15.85
N HIS A 277 -4.00 -5.88 15.40
CA HIS A 277 -3.34 -5.54 14.15
C HIS A 277 -1.83 -5.79 14.17
N ILE A 278 -1.17 -5.48 15.30
CA ILE A 278 0.26 -5.78 15.49
C ILE A 278 0.47 -7.30 15.56
N GLU A 279 -0.38 -8.02 16.28
CA GLU A 279 -0.30 -9.49 16.35
C GLU A 279 -0.51 -10.15 14.98
N PHE A 280 -1.48 -9.69 14.20
CA PHE A 280 -1.72 -10.23 12.85
C PHE A 280 -0.47 -10.06 11.98
N LEU A 281 0.06 -8.83 11.88
CA LEU A 281 1.22 -8.56 11.04
C LEU A 281 2.53 -9.14 11.57
N ARG A 282 2.62 -9.48 12.86
CA ARG A 282 3.80 -10.11 13.45
C ARG A 282 4.19 -11.41 12.76
N GLY A 283 3.22 -12.21 12.30
CA GLY A 283 3.48 -13.54 11.76
C GLY A 283 3.38 -13.70 10.24
N VAL A 284 2.89 -12.69 9.51
CA VAL A 284 2.94 -12.72 8.04
C VAL A 284 4.33 -12.34 7.55
N GLY A 285 4.76 -12.86 6.40
CA GLY A 285 6.09 -12.66 5.80
C GLY A 285 6.23 -11.40 4.92
N ASN A 286 5.14 -10.69 4.66
CA ASN A 286 5.12 -9.46 3.86
C ASN A 286 6.00 -8.35 4.47
N PRO A 287 6.60 -7.44 3.70
CA PRO A 287 7.05 -6.18 4.26
C PRO A 287 5.90 -5.43 4.94
N VAL A 288 6.15 -4.87 6.11
CA VAL A 288 5.12 -4.19 6.92
C VAL A 288 5.52 -2.74 7.20
N GLY A 289 4.54 -1.86 7.15
CA GLY A 289 4.67 -0.46 7.55
C GLY A 289 3.95 -0.17 8.87
N VAL A 290 4.42 0.80 9.64
CA VAL A 290 3.68 1.33 10.78
C VAL A 290 3.73 2.85 10.76
N LYS A 291 2.56 3.49 10.82
CA LYS A 291 2.46 4.95 10.92
C LYS A 291 2.97 5.40 12.30
N ILE A 292 3.85 6.40 12.32
CA ILE A 292 4.33 7.01 13.57
C ILE A 292 3.99 8.50 13.58
N GLY A 293 3.12 8.89 14.53
CA GLY A 293 2.70 10.25 14.78
C GLY A 293 3.57 10.99 15.81
N PRO A 294 3.30 12.29 16.04
CA PRO A 294 4.14 13.16 16.88
C PRO A 294 4.13 12.83 18.38
N SER A 295 3.20 11.97 18.83
CA SER A 295 3.14 11.48 20.21
C SER A 295 3.87 10.14 20.41
N THR A 296 4.53 9.63 19.38
CA THR A 296 5.27 8.35 19.46
C THR A 296 6.55 8.53 20.29
N THR A 297 6.84 7.58 21.17
CA THR A 297 8.06 7.57 22.00
C THR A 297 9.12 6.64 21.43
N ALA A 298 10.38 6.85 21.82
CA ALA A 298 11.50 5.98 21.44
C ALA A 298 11.29 4.54 21.92
N ASP A 299 10.92 4.37 23.20
CA ASP A 299 10.66 3.05 23.79
C ASP A 299 9.60 2.27 23.00
N TYR A 300 8.51 2.94 22.60
CA TYR A 300 7.49 2.32 21.77
C TYR A 300 8.06 1.86 20.41
N VAL A 301 8.87 2.68 19.75
CA VAL A 301 9.47 2.33 18.45
C VAL A 301 10.42 1.13 18.60
N LEU A 302 11.21 1.09 19.67
CA LEU A 302 12.10 -0.03 19.97
C LEU A 302 11.30 -1.33 20.20
N SER A 303 10.26 -1.29 21.05
CA SER A 303 9.39 -2.46 21.26
C SER A 303 8.66 -2.90 19.99
N LEU A 304 8.29 -1.94 19.14
CA LEU A 304 7.68 -2.23 17.84
C LEU A 304 8.66 -2.95 16.90
N CYS A 305 9.91 -2.51 16.84
CA CYS A 305 10.98 -3.16 16.07
C CYS A 305 11.24 -4.59 16.58
N GLU A 306 11.31 -4.79 17.90
CA GLU A 306 11.45 -6.12 18.50
C GLU A 306 10.26 -7.03 18.19
N THR A 307 9.05 -6.47 18.11
CA THR A 307 7.83 -7.23 17.83
C THR A 307 7.72 -7.61 16.35
N LEU A 308 7.87 -6.66 15.44
CA LEU A 308 7.59 -6.85 14.00
C LEU A 308 8.82 -7.24 13.17
N ASN A 309 10.02 -7.02 13.68
CA ASN A 309 11.29 -7.38 13.02
C ASN A 309 12.34 -7.91 14.01
N PRO A 310 12.04 -8.96 14.80
CA PRO A 310 12.93 -9.47 15.84
C PRO A 310 14.29 -9.92 15.30
N THR A 311 14.33 -10.43 14.06
CA THR A 311 15.54 -10.91 13.39
C THR A 311 16.27 -9.82 12.60
N ARG A 312 15.79 -8.56 12.67
CA ARG A 312 16.42 -7.38 12.05
C ARG A 312 16.67 -7.54 10.55
N VAL A 313 15.72 -8.15 9.84
CA VAL A 313 15.80 -8.31 8.38
C VAL A 313 15.64 -6.93 7.72
N PRO A 314 16.62 -6.46 6.93
CA PRO A 314 16.47 -5.22 6.17
C PRO A 314 15.25 -5.27 5.24
N GLY A 315 14.48 -4.19 5.19
CA GLY A 315 13.27 -4.10 4.37
C GLY A 315 11.99 -4.67 5.01
N ARG A 316 12.09 -5.39 6.13
CA ARG A 316 10.93 -5.96 6.83
C ARG A 316 9.98 -4.91 7.39
N LEU A 317 10.51 -3.88 8.04
CA LEU A 317 9.73 -2.87 8.76
C LEU A 317 10.03 -1.47 8.23
N THR A 318 8.97 -0.76 7.82
CA THR A 318 9.02 0.65 7.41
C THR A 318 8.30 1.52 8.43
N LEU A 319 9.01 2.46 9.04
CA LEU A 319 8.42 3.46 9.94
C LEU A 319 7.92 4.67 9.13
N ILE A 320 6.60 4.82 9.01
CA ILE A 320 5.97 5.83 8.15
C ILE A 320 5.68 7.09 8.98
N SER A 321 6.63 8.02 8.98
CA SER A 321 6.55 9.28 9.73
C SER A 321 5.45 10.21 9.23
N ARG A 322 4.66 10.77 10.17
CA ARG A 322 3.59 11.74 9.91
C ARG A 322 3.45 12.77 11.03
N MET A 323 4.56 13.43 11.36
CA MET A 323 4.67 14.35 12.50
C MET A 323 3.91 15.67 12.32
N GLY A 324 3.71 16.12 11.07
CA GLY A 324 3.31 17.48 10.74
C GLY A 324 4.53 18.40 10.59
N ALA A 325 4.43 19.39 9.70
CA ALA A 325 5.55 20.24 9.31
C ALA A 325 6.22 20.92 10.52
N ASP A 326 5.42 21.46 11.44
CA ASP A 326 5.92 22.23 12.58
C ASP A 326 6.57 21.36 13.68
N LYS A 327 6.36 20.04 13.64
CA LYS A 327 6.76 19.12 14.70
C LYS A 327 7.83 18.12 14.27
N VAL A 328 8.09 17.98 12.97
CA VAL A 328 8.93 16.88 12.45
C VAL A 328 10.34 16.90 13.01
N ASP A 329 10.97 18.08 13.09
CA ASP A 329 12.33 18.19 13.62
C ASP A 329 12.43 17.76 15.09
N ALA A 330 11.52 18.24 15.93
CA ALA A 330 11.54 17.94 17.36
C ALA A 330 11.10 16.50 17.67
N ALA A 331 10.08 16.00 16.96
CA ALA A 331 9.47 14.71 17.26
C ALA A 331 10.20 13.53 16.60
N LEU A 332 10.77 13.69 15.40
CA LEU A 332 11.38 12.57 14.67
C LEU A 332 12.83 12.30 15.11
N ARG A 333 13.61 13.35 15.43
CA ARG A 333 15.04 13.20 15.77
C ARG A 333 15.29 12.25 16.95
N PRO A 334 14.54 12.28 18.07
CA PRO A 334 14.73 11.33 19.15
C PRO A 334 14.46 9.88 18.74
N LEU A 335 13.48 9.66 17.85
CA LEU A 335 13.12 8.32 17.37
C LEU A 335 14.19 7.73 16.44
N LEU A 336 14.86 8.57 15.63
CA LEU A 336 15.95 8.13 14.75
C LEU A 336 17.25 7.82 15.51
N ARG A 337 17.44 8.39 16.70
CA ARG A 337 18.63 8.18 17.53
C ARG A 337 18.58 6.91 18.35
N ALA A 338 17.38 6.48 18.73
CA ALA A 338 17.13 5.28 19.51
C ALA A 338 17.31 4.02 18.66
#